data_AF-A0A520HQ03-F1
#
_entry.id   AF-A0A520HQ03-F1
#
_cell.length_a   1.000
_cell.length_b   1.000
_cell.length_c   1.000
_cell.angle_alpha   90.00
_cell.angle_beta   90.00
_cell.angle_gamma   90.00
#
_symmetry.space_group_name_H-M   'P 1'
#
loop_
_entity.id
_entity.type
_entity.pdbx_description
1 polymer ?
#
loop_
_entity_poly.entity_id
_entity_poly.type
_entity_poly.pdbx_seq_one_letter_code
_entity_poly.pdbx_strand_id
1 'polypeptide(L)' 'FRDVVVSGEEKMVKPDAAIYRLALARFGLTAQEAVFVDDNAANVAGAQALGIESVLFTDAADFRARLVELGLPIAA' A
#
# COMPACT_ATOMS: atom_id res chain seq x y z
N PHE A 1 10.52 -7.78 -6.98
CA PHE A 1 10.03 -7.52 -5.62
C PHE A 1 11.17 -7.75 -4.64
N ARG A 2 11.30 -6.94 -3.58
CA ARG A 2 12.34 -7.09 -2.56
C ARG A 2 11.93 -8.03 -1.41
N ASP A 3 10.63 -8.13 -1.13
CA ASP A 3 10.03 -9.07 -0.17
C ASP A 3 8.53 -9.26 -0.52
N VAL A 4 7.87 -10.23 0.10
CA VAL A 4 6.46 -10.59 -0.13
C VAL A 4 5.76 -10.90 1.19
N VAL A 5 4.53 -10.39 1.36
CA VAL A 5 3.64 -10.73 2.48
C VAL A 5 2.39 -11.39 1.93
N VAL A 6 2.15 -12.66 2.28
CA VAL A 6 0.98 -13.43 1.84
C VAL A 6 0.02 -13.61 3.02
N SER A 7 -1.16 -12.99 2.94
CA SER A 7 -2.18 -13.02 4.00
C SER A 7 -2.54 -14.42 4.51
N GLY A 8 -2.62 -15.41 3.60
CA GLY A 8 -2.92 -16.80 3.95
C GLY A 8 -1.85 -17.49 4.79
N GLU A 9 -0.58 -17.12 4.62
CA GLU A 9 0.54 -17.64 5.41
C GLU A 9 0.61 -16.97 6.78
N GLU A 10 0.37 -15.66 6.81
CA GLU A 10 0.40 -14.85 8.04
C GLU A 10 -0.86 -14.99 8.91
N LYS A 11 -1.93 -15.58 8.36
CA LYS A 11 -3.27 -15.64 8.97
C LYS A 11 -3.81 -14.26 9.37
N MET A 12 -3.43 -13.24 8.60
CA MET A 12 -3.86 -11.85 8.76
C MET A 12 -4.59 -11.42 7.49
N VAL A 13 -5.54 -10.50 7.61
CA VAL A 13 -6.34 -10.05 6.47
C VAL A 13 -6.50 -8.54 6.50
N LYS A 14 -6.44 -7.91 5.34
CA LYS A 14 -6.85 -6.50 5.21
C LYS A 14 -8.37 -6.42 5.43
N PRO A 15 -8.90 -5.37 6.09
CA PRO A 15 -8.23 -4.13 6.47
C PRO A 15 -7.68 -4.12 7.91
N ASP A 16 -7.42 -5.27 8.53
CA ASP A 16 -6.82 -5.30 9.88
C ASP A 16 -5.46 -4.60 9.88
N ALA A 17 -5.26 -3.68 10.82
CA ALA A 17 -4.02 -2.91 10.98
C ALA A 17 -2.76 -3.80 11.08
N ALA A 18 -2.88 -5.03 11.59
CA ALA A 18 -1.76 -5.94 11.81
C ALA A 18 -0.98 -6.25 10.52
N ILE A 19 -1.65 -6.45 9.39
CA ILE A 19 -0.97 -6.83 8.14
C ILE A 19 -0.13 -5.68 7.56
N TYR A 20 -0.60 -4.44 7.69
CA TYR A 20 0.13 -3.26 7.23
C TYR A 20 1.35 -3.01 8.11
N ARG A 21 1.22 -3.14 9.44
CA ARG A 21 2.34 -3.01 10.37
C ARG A 21 3.39 -4.08 10.13
N LEU A 22 2.97 -5.31 9.86
CA LEU A 22 3.85 -6.40 9.49
C LEU A 22 4.62 -6.11 8.21
N ALA A 23 3.93 -5.62 7.18
CA ALA A 23 4.58 -5.21 5.93
C ALA A 23 5.62 -4.12 6.19
N LEU A 24 5.25 -3.01 6.83
CA LEU A 24 6.18 -1.93 7.18
C LEU A 24 7.41 -2.44 7.93
N ALA A 25 7.22 -3.33 8.92
CA ALA A 25 8.32 -3.91 9.69
C ALA A 25 9.25 -4.80 8.82
N ARG A 26 8.69 -5.65 7.95
CA ARG A 26 9.48 -6.53 7.06
C ARG A 26 10.28 -5.76 6.03
N PHE A 27 9.65 -4.73 5.43
CA PHE A 27 10.31 -3.88 4.45
C PHE A 27 11.24 -2.83 5.11
N GLY A 28 11.23 -2.72 6.44
CA GLY A 28 12.03 -1.72 7.17
C GLY A 28 11.62 -0.29 6.86
N LEU A 29 10.33 -0.05 6.61
CA LEU A 29 9.76 1.24 6.23
C LEU A 29 8.92 1.84 7.36
N THR A 30 8.91 3.16 7.45
CA THR A 30 7.87 3.92 8.15
C THR A 30 6.65 4.13 7.27
N ALA A 31 5.52 4.49 7.85
CA ALA A 31 4.28 4.73 7.10
C ALA A 31 4.45 5.84 6.04
N GLN A 32 5.27 6.85 6.34
CA GLN A 32 5.54 8.00 5.47
C GLN A 32 6.46 7.66 4.28
N GLU A 33 7.16 6.54 4.33
CA GLU A 33 8.04 6.06 3.27
C GLU A 33 7.34 5.09 2.30
N ALA A 34 6.06 4.77 2.57
CA ALA A 34 5.32 3.76 1.83
C ALA A 34 4.08 4.34 1.12
N VAL A 35 3.83 3.84 -0.09
CA VAL A 35 2.56 4.01 -0.80
C VAL A 35 1.85 2.67 -0.89
N PHE A 36 0.61 2.61 -0.41
CA PHE A 36 -0.25 1.44 -0.50
C PHE A 36 -1.24 1.61 -1.66
N VAL A 37 -1.45 0.56 -2.46
CA VAL A 37 -2.42 0.55 -3.56
C VAL A 37 -3.26 -0.71 -3.49
N ASP A 38 -4.57 -0.56 -3.64
CA ASP A 38 -5.54 -1.66 -3.62
C ASP A 38 -6.82 -1.24 -4.35
N ASP A 39 -7.54 -2.17 -4.95
CA ASP A 39 -8.83 -1.94 -5.61
C ASP A 39 -10.02 -1.98 -4.63
N ASN A 40 -9.78 -2.39 -3.37
CA ASN A 40 -10.80 -2.39 -2.33
C ASN A 40 -10.68 -1.17 -1.41
N ALA A 41 -11.71 -0.32 -1.41
CA ALA A 41 -11.77 0.90 -0.61
C ALA A 41 -11.59 0.67 0.91
N ALA A 42 -12.06 -0.46 1.45
CA ALA A 42 -11.86 -0.78 2.87
C ALA A 42 -10.39 -1.01 3.21
N ASN A 43 -9.64 -1.67 2.31
CA ASN A 43 -8.22 -1.91 2.48
C ASN A 43 -7.42 -0.61 2.41
N VAL A 44 -7.81 0.28 1.50
CA VAL A 44 -7.20 1.62 1.37
C VAL A 44 -7.43 2.41 2.65
N ALA A 45 -8.66 2.45 3.16
CA ALA A 45 -8.99 3.13 4.41
C ALA A 45 -8.20 2.57 5.62
N GLY A 46 -8.01 1.25 5.68
CA GLY A 46 -7.21 0.59 6.72
C GLY A 46 -5.74 1.04 6.72
N ALA A 47 -5.13 1.18 5.55
CA ALA A 47 -3.77 1.70 5.40
C ALA A 47 -3.68 3.19 5.75
N GLN A 48 -4.64 4.00 5.28
CA GLN A 48 -4.70 5.45 5.57
C GLN A 48 -4.81 5.72 7.07
N ALA A 49 -5.57 4.92 7.81
CA ALA A 49 -5.71 5.04 9.26
C ALA A 49 -4.38 4.86 10.02
N LEU A 50 -3.36 4.29 9.38
CA LEU A 50 -2.01 4.12 9.91
C LEU A 50 -1.03 5.21 9.43
N GLY A 51 -1.51 6.19 8.65
CA GLY A 51 -0.70 7.26 8.09
C GLY A 51 0.09 6.86 6.84
N ILE A 52 -0.28 5.74 6.19
CA ILE A 52 0.32 5.30 4.93
C ILE A 52 -0.35 6.06 3.78
N GLU A 53 0.44 6.67 2.90
CA GLU A 53 -0.08 7.25 1.66
C GLU A 53 -0.76 6.12 0.85
N SER A 54 -2.04 6.27 0.52
CA SER A 54 -2.80 5.15 -0.05
C SER A 54 -3.67 5.59 -1.22
N VAL A 55 -3.69 4.74 -2.24
CA VAL A 55 -4.40 4.99 -3.51
C VAL A 55 -5.41 3.89 -3.75
N LEU A 56 -6.67 4.26 -3.97
CA LEU A 56 -7.68 3.36 -4.51
C LEU A 56 -7.43 3.18 -6.00
N PHE A 57 -7.13 1.96 -6.41
CA PHE A 57 -6.90 1.65 -7.80
C PHE A 57 -8.23 1.49 -8.54
N THR A 58 -8.47 2.35 -9.53
CA THR A 58 -9.63 2.27 -10.45
C THR A 58 -9.17 1.88 -11.84
N ASP A 59 -8.15 2.56 -12.37
CA ASP A 59 -7.53 2.27 -13.64
C ASP A 59 -6.05 2.68 -13.67
N ALA A 60 -5.36 2.24 -14.72
CA ALA A 60 -3.94 2.45 -14.89
C ALA A 60 -3.55 3.90 -15.27
N ALA A 61 -4.44 4.64 -15.94
CA ALA A 61 -4.13 6.01 -16.37
C ALA A 61 -4.13 6.94 -15.16
N ASP A 62 -5.17 6.87 -14.33
CA ASP A 62 -5.30 7.64 -13.11
C ASP A 62 -4.23 7.25 -12.09
N PHE A 63 -3.94 5.95 -11.96
CA PHE A 63 -2.88 5.51 -11.06
C PHE A 63 -1.50 6.03 -11.48
N ARG A 64 -1.19 6.05 -12.78
CA ARG A 64 0.06 6.64 -13.28
C ARG A 64 0.14 8.13 -12.97
N ALA A 65 -0.92 8.89 -13.21
CA ALA A 65 -0.97 10.31 -12.87
C ALA A 65 -0.70 10.52 -11.36
N ARG A 66 -1.34 9.70 -10.51
CA ARG A 66 -1.15 9.77 -9.06
C ARG A 66 0.29 9.47 -8.63
N LEU A 67 0.95 8.49 -9.25
CA LEU A 67 2.36 8.19 -8.95
C LEU A 67 3.29 9.36 -9.31
N VAL A 68 3.01 10.07 -10.41
CA VAL A 68 3.79 11.27 -10.80
C VAL A 68 3.58 12.39 -9.79
N GLU A 69 2.35 12.63 -9.33
CA GLU A 69 2.07 13.64 -8.29
C GLU A 69 2.80 13.35 -6.98
N LEU A 70 2.97 12.07 -6.65
CA LEU A 70 3.74 11.61 -5.49
C LEU A 70 5.26 11.66 -5.70
N GLY A 71 5.72 12.07 -6.88
CA GLY A 71 7.15 12.15 -7.21
C GLY A 71 7.82 10.79 -7.41
N LEU A 72 7.04 9.72 -7.64
CA LEU A 72 7.58 8.38 -7.83
C LEU A 72 8.02 8.16 -9.28
N PRO A 73 9.21 7.58 -9.51
CA PRO A 73 9.74 7.39 -10.85
C PRO A 73 8.96 6.29 -11.58
N ILE A 74 8.17 6.68 -12.59
CA ILE A 74 7.54 5.76 -13.53
C ILE A 74 8.08 6.01 -14.94
N ALA A 75 8.40 4.94 -15.66
CA ALA A 75 8.72 5.06 -17.08
C ALA A 75 7.43 5.43 -17.83
N ALA A 76 7.55 6.45 -18.70
CA ALA A 76 6.49 6.89 -19.60
C ALA A 76 6.07 5.74 -20.53
#